data_AF-A0AA42P1L7-F1
#
_entry.id   AF-A0AA42P1L7-F1
#
_cell.length_a   1.000
_cell.length_b   1.000
_cell.length_c   1.000
_cell.angle_alpha   90.00
_cell.angle_beta   90.00
_cell.angle_gamma   90.00
#
_symmetry.space_group_name_H-M   'P 1'
#
loop_
_entity.id
_entity.type
_entity.pdbx_description
1 polymer ?
#
loop_
_entity_poly.entity_id
_entity_poly.type
_entity_poly.pdbx_seq_one_letter_code
_entity_poly.pdbx_strand_id
1 'polypeptide(L)' 'MNMTKRAVREALGGKDADVARFFGVTAGAVSQWPDDELLPEGRQWQARALRPDLFGDYRQPPANDPDQHDVAA' A
#
# COMPACT_ATOMS: atom_id res chain seq x y z
N MET A 1 3.64 -9.15 -8.14
CA MET A 1 3.25 -9.35 -6.72
C MET A 1 3.88 -8.20 -5.94
N ASN A 2 3.25 -7.03 -5.97
CA ASN A 2 3.92 -5.80 -5.52
C ASN A 2 2.87 -4.85 -4.94
N MET A 3 2.41 -5.11 -3.71
CA MET A 3 1.39 -4.28 -3.06
C MET A 3 2.04 -3.39 -1.99
N THR A 4 2.13 -2.10 -2.30
CA THR A 4 2.71 -1.08 -1.42
C THR A 4 1.65 -0.51 -0.49
N LYS A 5 2.07 0.16 0.59
CA LYS A 5 1.14 0.90 1.45
C LYS A 5 0.31 1.90 0.64
N ARG A 6 0.94 2.64 -0.28
CA ARG A 6 0.24 3.62 -1.13
C ARG A 6 -0.88 2.98 -1.94
N ALA A 7 -0.61 1.85 -2.60
CA ALA A 7 -1.62 1.16 -3.40
C ALA A 7 -2.81 0.70 -2.54
N VAL A 8 -2.55 0.16 -1.35
CA VAL A 8 -3.61 -0.23 -0.41
C VAL A 8 -4.37 0.98 0.10
N ARG A 9 -3.69 2.09 0.39
CA ARG A 9 -4.32 3.33 0.82
C ARG A 9 -5.25 3.88 -0.24
N GLU A 10 -4.80 3.98 -1.49
CA GLU A 10 -5.60 4.48 -2.61
C GLU A 10 -6.83 3.60 -2.85
N ALA A 11 -6.67 2.28 -2.82
CA ALA A 11 -7.78 1.34 -2.98
C ALA A 11 -8.83 1.42 -1.85
N LEU A 12 -8.44 1.83 -0.64
CA LEU A 12 -9.32 1.89 0.53
C LEU A 12 -9.97 3.26 0.77
N GLY A 13 -9.55 4.32 0.07
CA GLY A 13 -10.13 5.67 0.24
C GLY A 13 -9.12 6.80 0.48
N GLY A 14 -7.83 6.54 0.37
CA GLY A 14 -6.78 7.55 0.30
C GLY A 14 -6.20 8.00 1.64
N LYS A 15 -6.65 7.46 2.79
CA LYS A 15 -6.16 7.87 4.13
C LYS A 15 -5.52 6.71 4.90
N ASP A 16 -4.46 7.02 5.64
CA ASP A 16 -3.78 6.06 6.53
C ASP A 16 -4.71 5.49 7.61
N ALA A 17 -5.72 6.25 8.02
CA ALA A 17 -6.74 5.78 8.97
C ALA A 17 -7.57 4.61 8.41
N ASP A 18 -7.85 4.60 7.11
CA ASP A 18 -8.61 3.53 6.46
C ASP A 18 -7.77 2.26 6.36
N VAL A 19 -6.48 2.41 6.01
CA VAL A 19 -5.49 1.33 6.04
C VAL A 19 -5.34 0.75 7.46
N ALA A 20 -5.31 1.60 8.47
CA ALA A 20 -5.19 1.19 9.86
C ALA A 20 -6.40 0.36 10.32
N ARG A 21 -7.61 0.84 10.02
CA ARG A 21 -8.86 0.11 10.30
C ARG A 21 -8.91 -1.22 9.55
N PHE A 22 -8.44 -1.25 8.31
CA PHE A 22 -8.41 -2.44 7.47
C PHE A 22 -7.48 -3.53 8.01
N PHE A 23 -6.26 -3.16 8.44
CA PHE A 23 -5.31 -4.12 9.00
C PHE A 23 -5.47 -4.36 10.52
N GLY A 24 -6.39 -3.66 11.17
CA GLY A 24 -6.58 -3.76 12.63
C GLY A 24 -5.42 -3.19 13.44
N VAL A 25 -4.73 -2.18 12.92
CA VAL A 25 -3.61 -1.48 13.56
C VAL A 25 -3.96 -0.03 13.86
N THR A 26 -3.08 0.71 14.52
CA THR A 26 -3.27 2.14 14.76
C THR A 26 -2.80 2.99 13.57
N ALA A 27 -3.40 4.17 13.37
CA ALA A 27 -2.98 5.10 12.32
C ALA A 27 -1.50 5.50 12.46
N GLY A 28 -1.02 5.70 13.69
CA GLY A 28 0.39 5.99 13.97
C GLY A 28 1.35 4.85 13.61
N ALA A 29 0.90 3.59 13.64
CA ALA A 29 1.68 2.47 13.13
C ALA A 29 1.76 2.49 11.60
N VAL A 30 0.66 2.81 10.91
CA VAL A 30 0.62 2.91 9.44
C VAL A 30 1.44 4.09 8.93
N SER A 31 1.46 5.23 9.63
CA SER A 31 2.26 6.39 9.23
C SER A 31 3.77 6.14 9.31
N GLN A 32 4.21 5.14 10.08
CA GLN A 32 5.61 4.71 10.10
C GLN A 32 5.97 3.72 8.99
N TRP A 33 4.98 3.18 8.28
CA TRP A 33 5.26 2.28 7.17
C TRP A 33 5.66 3.08 5.93
N PRO A 34 6.70 2.64 5.21
CA PRO A 34 7.10 3.26 3.96
C PRO A 34 6.00 3.14 2.90
N ASP A 35 5.68 4.27 2.25
CA ASP A 35 4.56 4.36 1.30
C ASP A 35 4.81 3.58 0.00
N ASP A 36 6.06 3.57 -0.48
CA ASP A 36 6.49 2.91 -1.73
C ASP A 36 7.07 1.52 -1.54
N GLU A 37 7.33 1.11 -0.31
CA GLU A 37 7.85 -0.22 -0.06
C GLU A 37 6.71 -1.24 -0.07
N LEU A 38 7.07 -2.46 -0.47
CA LEU A 38 6.13 -3.57 -0.44
C LEU A 38 5.71 -3.85 0.99
N LEU A 39 4.40 -4.03 1.19
CA LEU A 39 3.92 -4.56 2.45
C LEU A 39 4.53 -5.95 2.68
N PRO A 40 4.78 -6.34 3.93
CA PRO A 40 5.21 -7.71 4.25
C PRO A 40 4.26 -8.73 3.65
N GLU A 41 4.79 -9.85 3.15
CA GLU A 41 4.01 -10.84 2.40
C GLU A 41 2.74 -11.28 3.12
N GLY A 42 2.81 -11.51 4.43
CA GLY A 42 1.63 -11.85 5.25
C GLY A 42 0.52 -10.80 5.21
N ARG A 43 0.87 -9.50 5.19
CA ARG A 43 -0.11 -8.41 5.03
C ARG A 43 -0.66 -8.35 3.60
N GLN A 44 0.16 -8.70 2.61
CA GLN A 44 -0.33 -8.81 1.24
C GLN A 44 -1.39 -9.91 1.11
N TRP A 45 -1.13 -11.08 1.70
CA TRP A 45 -2.12 -12.16 1.78
C TRP A 45 -3.38 -11.76 2.54
N GLN A 46 -3.22 -11.10 3.69
CA GLN A 46 -4.34 -10.61 4.49
C GLN A 46 -5.23 -9.64 3.70
N ALA A 47 -4.64 -8.71 2.95
CA ALA A 47 -5.41 -7.77 2.14
C ALA A 47 -6.26 -8.48 1.07
N ARG A 48 -5.69 -9.49 0.41
CA ARG A 48 -6.39 -10.32 -0.58
C ARG A 48 -7.50 -11.17 0.04
N ALA A 49 -7.27 -11.69 1.25
CA ALA A 49 -8.27 -12.47 1.97
C ALA A 49 -9.46 -11.61 2.44
N LEU A 50 -9.21 -10.37 2.87
CA LEU A 50 -10.24 -9.47 3.38
C LEU A 50 -11.06 -8.80 2.27
N ARG A 51 -10.40 -8.40 1.17
CA ARG A 51 -11.04 -7.70 0.04
C ARG A 51 -10.51 -8.27 -1.28
N PRO A 52 -10.87 -9.50 -1.65
CA PRO A 52 -10.49 -10.09 -2.93
C PRO A 52 -11.05 -9.30 -4.12
N ASP A 53 -12.15 -8.57 -3.93
CA ASP A 53 -12.72 -7.64 -4.91
C ASP A 53 -11.80 -6.45 -5.22
N LEU A 54 -11.02 -5.97 -4.24
CA LEU A 54 -10.04 -4.90 -4.44
C LEU A 54 -8.65 -5.41 -4.78
N PHE A 55 -8.24 -6.56 -4.25
CA PHE A 55 -6.85 -7.02 -4.28
C PHE A 55 -6.65 -8.42 -4.89
N GLY A 56 -7.72 -9.10 -5.29
CA GLY A 56 -7.70 -10.49 -5.79
C GLY A 56 -6.84 -10.66 -7.05
N ASP A 57 -6.94 -9.68 -7.95
CA ASP A 57 -6.27 -9.61 -9.24
C ASP A 57 -5.38 -8.36 -9.37
N TYR A 58 -4.80 -7.82 -8.28
CA TYR A 58 -3.97 -6.60 -8.35
C TYR A 58 -2.68 -6.86 -9.16
N ARG A 59 -2.84 -6.83 -10.48
CA ARG A 59 -1.84 -6.89 -11.53
C ARG A 59 -1.32 -5.47 -11.66
N GLN A 60 -0.37 -5.15 -10.78
CA GLN A 60 0.43 -3.93 -10.72
C GLN A 60 -0.38 -2.63 -10.46
N PRO A 61 -0.03 -1.85 -9.41
CA PRO A 61 -0.21 -0.41 -9.50
C PRO A 61 0.61 0.11 -10.71
N PRO A 62 0.24 1.26 -11.32
CA PRO A 62 1.12 1.89 -12.31
C PRO A 62 2.52 1.90 -11.74
N ALA A 63 3.47 1.37 -12.52
CA ALA A 63 4.86 1.38 -12.15
C ALA A 63 5.18 2.80 -11.66
N ASN A 64 5.85 2.91 -10.52
CA ASN A 64 6.55 4.14 -10.21
C ASN A 64 7.31 4.53 -11.48
N ASP A 65 6.84 5.54 -12.19
CA ASP A 65 7.64 6.26 -13.15
C ASP A 65 8.90 6.65 -12.37
N PRO A 66 10.09 6.20 -12.80
CA PRO A 66 11.33 6.59 -12.17
C PRO A 66 11.62 8.04 -12.56
N ASP A 67 10.85 8.98 -12.02
CA ASP A 67 11.36 10.35 -11.84
C ASP A 67 12.29 10.29 -10.62
N GLN A 68 13.45 9.70 -10.88
CA GLN A 68 14.57 9.64 -9.97
C GLN A 68 15.07 11.06 -9.75
N HIS A 69 15.45 11.34 -8.50
CA HIS A 69 16.40 12.39 -8.14
C HIS A 69 17.51 12.58 -9.19
N ASP A 70 17.62 13.78 -9.77
CA ASP A 70 18.84 14.59 -9.98
C ASP A 70 18.40 15.89 -10.70
N VAL A 71 18.65 17.11 -10.24
CA VAL A 71 19.97 17.72 -10.10
C VAL A 71 19.94 18.83 -9.05
N ALA A 72 20.92 18.78 -8.15
CA ALA A 72 21.40 19.98 -7.47
C ALA A 72 22.04 20.93 -8.49
N ALA A 73 21.73 22.22 -8.39
CA ALA A 73 22.59 23.33 -8.85
C ALA A 73 22.24 24.59 -8.05
#